data_AF-A0A968MLW9-F1
#
_entry.id   AF-A0A968MLW9-F1
#
_cell.length_a   1.000
_cell.length_b   1.000
_cell.length_c   1.000
_cell.angle_alpha   90.00
_cell.angle_beta   90.00
_cell.angle_gamma   90.00
#
_symmetry.space_group_name_H-M   'P 1'
#
loop_
_entity.id
_entity.type
_entity.pdbx_description
1 polymer ?
#
loop_
_entity_poly.entity_id
_entity_poly.type
_entity_poly.pdbx_seq_one_letter_code
_entity_poly.pdbx_strand_id
1 'polypeptide(L)'
;MDREWAYIPHFYYDFYVYQYATSVAGGALLVKQVLDEGGAARERLLGVFRAGGSDYPYAILQRAGIDLASAEPYRALVARMTRVLDDIEAILKEPS
;
A
#
# COMPACT_ATOMS: atom_id res chain seq x y z
N MET A 1 -21.81 -6.08 20.53
CA MET A 1 -20.62 -5.89 19.68
C MET A 1 -19.62 -4.91 20.31
N ASP A 2 -19.80 -4.50 21.57
CA ASP A 2 -19.14 -3.30 22.14
C ASP A 2 -17.78 -3.55 22.83
N ARG A 3 -17.19 -4.74 22.66
CA ARG A 3 -15.91 -5.11 23.29
C ARG A 3 -14.85 -5.61 22.31
N GLU A 4 -15.07 -5.46 21.01
CA GLU A 4 -14.11 -5.91 19.98
C GLU A 4 -12.71 -5.32 20.20
N TRP A 5 -12.62 -4.05 20.61
CA TRP A 5 -11.36 -3.36 20.90
C TRP A 5 -10.50 -4.08 21.95
N ALA A 6 -11.12 -4.74 22.94
CA ALA A 6 -10.41 -5.36 24.06
C ALA A 6 -9.64 -6.61 23.61
N TYR A 7 -10.06 -7.22 22.50
CA TYR A 7 -9.48 -8.44 21.95
C TYR A 7 -8.37 -8.18 20.92
N ILE A 8 -8.08 -6.91 20.57
CA ILE A 8 -7.09 -6.57 19.54
C ILE A 8 -5.72 -6.32 20.21
N PRO A 9 -4.74 -7.24 20.11
CA PRO A 9 -3.47 -7.11 20.82
C PRO A 9 -2.66 -5.88 20.37
N HIS A 10 -2.76 -5.52 19.09
CA HIS A 10 -2.02 -4.39 18.51
C HIS A 10 -2.45 -3.02 19.05
N PHE A 11 -3.58 -2.91 19.76
CA PHE A 11 -3.98 -1.67 20.44
C PHE A 11 -3.20 -1.41 21.72
N TYR A 12 -2.51 -2.43 22.25
CA TYR A 12 -1.59 -2.29 23.38
C TYR A 12 -0.15 -2.00 22.94
N TYR A 13 0.08 -1.77 21.64
CA TYR A 13 1.37 -1.30 21.11
C TYR A 13 1.30 0.19 20.78
N ASP A 14 2.43 0.88 20.88
CA ASP A 14 2.51 2.33 20.64
C ASP A 14 2.28 2.67 19.17
N PHE A 15 1.04 3.06 18.85
CA PHE A 15 0.62 3.53 17.51
C PHE A 15 1.03 2.59 16.38
N TYR A 16 0.97 1.27 16.56
CA TYR A 16 1.46 0.34 15.55
C TYR A 16 0.53 0.21 14.33
N VAL A 17 -0.79 0.22 14.57
CA VAL A 17 -1.78 -0.23 13.57
C VAL A 17 -1.86 0.64 12.32
N TYR A 18 -1.53 1.93 12.38
CA TYR A 18 -1.59 2.81 11.20
C TYR A 18 -0.60 2.38 10.11
N GLN A 19 0.50 1.71 10.52
CA GLN A 19 1.55 1.26 9.62
C GLN A 19 1.01 0.27 8.58
N TYR A 20 0.00 -0.52 8.91
CA TYR A 20 -0.66 -1.40 7.95
C TYR A 20 -1.34 -0.61 6.83
N ALA A 21 -2.14 0.39 7.20
CA ALA A 21 -2.87 1.21 6.23
C ALA A 21 -1.91 1.98 5.31
N THR A 22 -0.88 2.61 5.88
CA THR A 22 0.11 3.36 5.09
C THR A 22 0.97 2.43 4.22
N SER A 23 1.33 1.24 4.70
CA SER A 23 2.09 0.26 3.92
C SER A 23 1.29 -0.26 2.73
N VAL A 24 -0.01 -0.53 2.92
CA VAL A 24 -0.91 -0.93 1.83
C VAL A 24 -1.07 0.20 0.81
N ALA A 25 -1.21 1.45 1.26
CA ALA A 25 -1.28 2.60 0.37
C ALA A 25 0.01 2.79 -0.45
N GLY A 26 1.17 2.76 0.21
CA GLY A 26 2.48 2.83 -0.46
C GLY A 26 2.68 1.69 -1.45
N GLY A 27 2.31 0.46 -1.07
CA GLY A 27 2.36 -0.70 -1.94
C GLY A 27 1.46 -0.60 -3.16
N ALA A 28 0.27 -0.01 -3.03
CA ALA A 28 -0.63 0.21 -4.17
C ALA A 28 -0.03 1.17 -5.20
N LEU A 29 0.58 2.26 -4.77
CA LEU A 29 1.27 3.20 -5.67
C LEU A 29 2.49 2.55 -6.32
N LEU A 30 3.28 1.82 -5.55
CA LEU A 30 4.45 1.10 -6.05
C LEU A 30 4.07 0.10 -7.16
N VAL A 31 3.03 -0.71 -6.93
CA VAL A 31 2.53 -1.66 -7.94
C VAL A 31 2.07 -0.92 -9.19
N LYS A 32 1.35 0.20 -9.03
CA LYS A 32 0.96 1.04 -10.16
C LYS A 32 2.18 1.51 -10.96
N GLN A 33 3.19 2.06 -10.30
CA GLN A 33 4.43 2.51 -10.96
C GLN A 33 5.14 1.35 -11.70
N VAL A 34 5.19 0.16 -11.11
CA VAL A 34 5.80 -1.03 -11.77
C VAL A 34 5.04 -1.43 -13.02
N LEU A 35 3.70 -1.39 -13.00
CA LEU A 35 2.88 -1.71 -14.16
C LEU A 35 2.99 -0.67 -15.28
N ASP A 36 3.09 0.62 -14.91
CA ASP A 36 3.13 1.73 -15.87
C ASP A 36 4.53 1.99 -16.45
N GLU A 37 5.57 1.95 -15.60
CA GLU A 37 6.95 2.32 -15.96
C GLU A 37 7.87 1.10 -16.20
N GLY A 38 7.45 -0.10 -15.76
CA GLY A 38 8.21 -1.33 -15.93
C GLY A 38 9.54 -1.36 -15.16
N GLY A 39 10.65 -1.55 -15.90
CA GLY A 39 11.97 -1.87 -15.33
C GLY A 39 12.52 -0.80 -14.37
N ALA A 40 12.29 0.48 -14.65
CA ALA A 40 12.79 1.57 -13.81
C ALA A 40 12.16 1.56 -12.41
N ALA A 41 10.84 1.40 -12.32
CA ALA A 41 10.12 1.29 -11.06
C ALA A 41 10.47 0.00 -10.30
N ARG A 42 10.71 -1.10 -11.01
CA ARG A 42 11.19 -2.35 -10.41
C ARG A 42 12.55 -2.17 -9.72
N GLU A 43 13.48 -1.44 -10.32
CA GLU A 43 14.78 -1.18 -9.67
C GLU A 43 14.65 -0.30 -8.43
N ARG A 44 13.74 0.69 -8.41
CA ARG A 44 13.43 1.46 -7.20
C ARG A 44 12.92 0.56 -6.07
N LEU A 45 12.02 -0.38 -6.38
CA LEU A 45 11.54 -1.39 -5.42
C LEU A 45 12.68 -2.24 -4.86
N LEU A 46 13.53 -2.80 -5.73
CA LEU A 46 14.67 -3.58 -5.28
C LEU A 46 15.63 -2.75 -4.40
N GLY A 47 15.74 -1.44 -4.66
CA GLY A 47 16.43 -0.49 -3.80
C GLY A 47 15.89 -0.47 -2.36
N VAL A 48 14.56 -0.45 -2.18
CA VAL A 48 13.90 -0.52 -0.86
C VAL A 48 14.31 -1.81 -0.12
N PHE A 49 14.24 -2.96 -0.80
CA PHE A 49 14.59 -4.25 -0.19
C PHE A 49 16.08 -4.34 0.17
N ARG A 50 16.96 -3.82 -0.69
CA ARG A 50 18.40 -3.76 -0.42
C ARG A 50 18.72 -2.84 0.75
N ALA A 51 17.97 -1.74 0.92
CA ALA A 51 18.16 -0.83 2.05
C ALA A 51 17.84 -1.48 3.40
N GLY A 52 16.88 -2.41 3.45
CA GLY A 52 16.50 -3.10 4.69
C GLY A 52 16.20 -2.11 5.82
N GLY A 53 16.82 -2.31 7.00
CA GLY A 53 16.72 -1.42 8.15
C GLY A 53 17.86 -0.40 8.27
N SER A 54 18.58 -0.08 7.19
CA SER A 54 19.75 0.79 7.24
C SER A 54 19.45 2.28 7.47
N ASP A 55 18.17 2.68 7.38
CA ASP A 55 17.71 4.06 7.53
C ASP A 55 16.23 4.08 7.96
N TYR A 56 15.68 5.27 8.22
CA TYR A 56 14.27 5.45 8.55
C TYR A 56 13.36 4.96 7.40
N PRO A 57 12.32 4.16 7.70
CA PRO A 57 11.44 3.60 6.67
C PRO A 57 10.84 4.65 5.72
N TYR A 58 10.46 5.82 6.26
CA TYR A 58 9.92 6.92 5.47
C TYR A 58 10.95 7.47 4.47
N ALA A 59 12.21 7.64 4.88
CA ALA A 59 13.28 8.13 4.01
C ALA A 59 13.65 7.12 2.92
N ILE A 60 13.60 5.82 3.24
CA ILE A 60 13.80 4.73 2.26
C ILE A 60 12.70 4.77 1.19
N LEU A 61 11.44 4.90 1.61
CA LEU A 61 10.30 4.96 0.69
C LEU A 61 10.30 6.23 -0.17
N GLN A 62 10.62 7.40 0.41
CA GLN A 62 10.76 8.64 -0.35
C GLN A 62 11.82 8.51 -1.45
N ARG A 63 12.97 7.89 -1.17
CA ARG A 63 14.02 7.63 -2.19
C ARG A 63 13.54 6.72 -3.32
N ALA A 64 12.58 5.84 -3.06
CA ALA A 64 11.94 5.01 -4.08
C ALA A 64 10.80 5.71 -4.83
N GLY A 65 10.52 6.98 -4.53
CA GLY A 65 9.44 7.76 -5.13
C GLY A 65 8.08 7.52 -4.48
N ILE A 66 8.04 7.05 -3.25
CA ILE A 66 6.81 6.82 -2.47
C ILE A 66 6.78 7.79 -1.29
N ASP A 67 6.04 8.88 -1.42
CA ASP A 67 5.81 9.84 -0.35
C ASP A 67 4.49 9.56 0.38
N LEU A 68 4.58 8.93 1.56
CA LEU A 68 3.43 8.60 2.41
C LEU A 68 2.76 9.81 3.07
N ALA A 69 3.39 10.99 3.06
CA ALA A 69 2.80 12.23 3.55
C ALA A 69 1.98 12.95 2.45
N SER A 70 2.11 12.52 1.19
CA SER A 70 1.32 13.02 0.07
C SER A 70 -0.02 12.28 -0.08
N ALA A 71 -0.95 12.85 -0.83
CA ALA A 71 -2.22 12.19 -1.14
C ALA A 71 -2.09 11.04 -2.17
N GLU A 72 -0.97 10.95 -2.89
CA GLU A 72 -0.80 10.07 -4.04
C GLU A 72 -0.93 8.57 -3.70
N PRO A 73 -0.28 8.04 -2.64
CA PRO A 73 -0.41 6.62 -2.30
C PRO A 73 -1.84 6.20 -1.98
N TYR A 74 -2.58 7.07 -1.29
CA TYR A 74 -3.96 6.82 -0.89
C TYR A 74 -4.90 6.87 -2.10
N ARG A 75 -4.68 7.80 -3.04
CA ARG A 75 -5.44 7.84 -4.31
C ARG A 75 -5.17 6.60 -5.17
N ALA A 76 -3.92 6.14 -5.24
CA ALA A 76 -3.58 4.91 -5.95
C ALA A 76 -4.27 3.68 -5.34
N LEU A 77 -4.33 3.60 -4.01
CA LEU A 77 -5.05 2.56 -3.30
C LEU A 77 -6.55 2.56 -3.63
N VAL A 78 -7.22 3.72 -3.50
CA VAL A 78 -8.65 3.85 -3.82
C VAL A 78 -8.91 3.47 -5.28
N ALA A 79 -8.12 3.99 -6.22
CA ALA A 79 -8.26 3.65 -7.64
C ALA A 79 -8.10 2.14 -7.91
N ARG A 80 -7.19 1.46 -7.19
CA ARG A 80 -7.06 0.01 -7.29
C ARG A 80 -8.27 -0.72 -6.73
N MET A 81 -8.79 -0.31 -5.58
CA MET A 81 -9.99 -0.91 -4.98
C MET A 81 -11.21 -0.73 -5.89
N THR A 82 -11.42 0.46 -6.44
CA THR A 82 -12.49 0.74 -7.41
C THR A 82 -12.39 -0.19 -8.62
N ARG A 83 -11.21 -0.30 -9.24
CA ARG A 83 -11.04 -1.20 -10.39
C ARG A 83 -11.37 -2.65 -10.06
N VAL A 84 -10.92 -3.15 -8.90
CA VAL A 84 -11.21 -4.53 -8.49
C VAL A 84 -12.71 -4.74 -8.27
N LEU A 85 -13.42 -3.76 -7.72
CA LEU A 85 -14.88 -3.82 -7.59
C LEU A 85 -15.56 -3.83 -8.96
N ASP A 86 -15.12 -2.96 -9.88
CA ASP A 86 -15.64 -2.91 -11.26
C ASP A 86 -15.43 -4.26 -11.98
N ASP A 87 -14.24 -4.87 -11.82
CA ASP A 87 -13.90 -6.18 -12.40
C ASP A 87 -14.83 -7.28 -11.83
N ILE A 88 -15.07 -7.27 -10.51
CA ILE A 88 -16.00 -8.22 -9.87
C ILE A 88 -17.42 -8.04 -10.42
N GLU A 89 -17.91 -6.80 -10.54
CA GLU A 89 -19.24 -6.51 -11.08
C GLU A 89 -19.39 -6.94 -12.54
N ALA A 90 -18.34 -6.79 -13.35
CA ALA A 90 -18.34 -7.23 -14.73
C ALA A 90 -18.46 -8.76 -14.82
N ILE A 91 -17.65 -9.49 -14.06
CA ILE A 91 -17.67 -10.97 -14.01
C ILE A 91 -19.05 -11.48 -13.58
N LEU A 92 -19.68 -10.84 -12.59
CA LEU A 92 -21.02 -11.24 -12.12
C LEU A 92 -22.15 -10.99 -13.15
N LYS A 93 -21.92 -10.15 -14.16
CA LYS A 93 -22.88 -9.86 -15.24
C LYS A 93 -22.71 -10.78 -16.44
N GLU A 94 -21.63 -11.55 -16.52
CA GLU A 94 -21.44 -12.53 -17.60
C GLU A 94 -22.42 -13.69 -17.41
N PRO A 95 -23.28 -13.99 -18.40
CA PRO A 95 -24.14 -15.17 -18.34
C PRO A 95 -23.28 -16.44 -18.39
N SER A 96 -23.61 -17.41 -17.52
CA SER A 96 -22.94 -18.72 -17.40
C SER A 96 -22.93 -19.50 -18.71
#